data_AF-C7N5E9-F1
#
_entry.id   AF-C7N5E9-F1
#
_cell.length_a   1.000
_cell.length_b   1.000
_cell.length_c   1.000
_cell.angle_alpha   90.00
_cell.angle_beta   90.00
_cell.angle_gamma   90.00
#
_symmetry.space_group_name_H-M   'P 1'
#
loop_
_entity.id
_entity.type
_entity.pdbx_description
1 polymer ?
#
loop_
_entity_poly.entity_id
_entity_poly.type
_entity_poly.pdbx_seq_one_letter_code
_entity_poly.pdbx_strand_id
1 'polypeptide(L)'
;MQTWANVAVLASVQGLKGRFVAHPAHGLPFLLEPGMRVSFVPPNLDGPRHVKVRDVQHISGDDWLVSFKGVKDRTQAEALVGKFCLVDTDELPEDYEDTLYIDDVAGYAVVDENLGSIGTLTEVLDMPGQSLLSVDRDGREVLIPAVDEFILDIDDEAETILVSIPSGLLNLDSLEAVDEQGEDN
;
A
#
# COMPACT_ATOMS: atom_id res chain seq x y z
N MET A 1 -21.26 -12.30 -2.18
CA MET A 1 -21.63 -11.21 -1.25
C MET A 1 -20.88 -9.98 -1.75
N GLN A 2 -21.49 -8.80 -1.81
CA GLN A 2 -20.73 -7.59 -2.21
C GLN A 2 -19.82 -7.22 -1.04
N THR A 3 -18.53 -7.53 -1.16
CA THR A 3 -17.51 -7.16 -0.19
C THR A 3 -16.93 -5.82 -0.65
N TRP A 4 -16.86 -4.84 0.25
CA TRP A 4 -16.34 -3.51 -0.05
C TRP A 4 -15.02 -3.32 0.67
N ALA A 5 -14.04 -2.76 0.00
CA ALA A 5 -12.71 -2.50 0.56
C ALA A 5 -12.40 -1.00 0.59
N ASN A 6 -11.77 -0.54 1.67
CA ASN A 6 -11.31 0.83 1.83
C ASN A 6 -9.98 1.00 1.09
N VAL A 7 -9.97 1.73 -0.02
CA VAL A 7 -8.76 1.83 -0.86
C VAL A 7 -8.04 3.16 -0.75
N ALA A 8 -8.73 4.21 -0.32
CA ALA A 8 -8.14 5.53 -0.20
C ALA A 8 -8.88 6.38 0.85
N VAL A 9 -8.21 7.39 1.38
CA VAL A 9 -8.77 8.41 2.26
C VAL A 9 -8.64 9.79 1.63
N LEU A 10 -9.68 10.60 1.71
CA LEU A 10 -9.66 11.98 1.21
C LEU A 10 -8.99 12.90 2.24
N ALA A 11 -7.72 13.24 2.04
CA ALA A 11 -6.94 14.05 2.97
C ALA A 11 -7.32 15.53 2.96
N SER A 12 -7.52 16.14 1.79
CA SER A 12 -7.88 17.57 1.68
C SER A 12 -8.57 17.93 0.37
N VAL A 13 -9.18 19.13 0.30
CA VAL A 13 -9.74 19.68 -0.94
C VAL A 13 -8.71 20.52 -1.66
N GLN A 14 -8.50 20.24 -2.96
CA GLN A 14 -7.62 21.00 -3.82
C GLN A 14 -8.40 21.95 -4.76
N GLY A 15 -8.21 23.25 -4.54
CA GLY A 15 -8.78 24.30 -5.38
C GLY A 15 -10.31 24.47 -5.26
N LEU A 16 -10.90 25.05 -6.31
CA LEU A 16 -12.34 25.42 -6.36
C LEU A 16 -13.20 24.45 -7.20
N LYS A 17 -12.59 23.45 -7.84
CA LYS A 17 -13.26 22.54 -8.79
C LYS A 17 -13.72 21.21 -8.16
N GLY A 18 -13.78 21.14 -6.83
CA GLY A 18 -14.15 19.90 -6.12
C GLY A 18 -13.18 18.74 -6.34
N ARG A 19 -11.87 19.04 -6.43
CA ARG A 19 -10.82 18.03 -6.46
C ARG A 19 -10.34 17.74 -5.06
N PHE A 20 -9.80 16.55 -4.86
CA PHE A 20 -9.33 16.09 -3.58
C PHE A 20 -7.89 15.62 -3.68
N VAL A 21 -7.12 15.87 -2.64
CA VAL A 21 -5.94 15.08 -2.37
C VAL A 21 -6.41 13.85 -1.62
N ALA A 22 -6.11 12.68 -2.15
CA ALA A 22 -6.40 11.39 -1.59
C ALA A 22 -5.10 10.64 -1.36
N HIS A 23 -5.01 9.92 -0.25
CA HIS A 23 -3.91 9.01 0.04
C HIS A 23 -4.44 7.59 -0.03
N PRO A 24 -3.62 6.59 -0.39
CA PRO A 24 -4.01 5.21 -0.17
C PRO A 24 -4.33 4.96 1.30
N ALA A 25 -5.21 3.99 1.54
CA ALA A 25 -5.60 3.59 2.88
C ALA A 25 -4.88 2.30 3.25
N HIS A 26 -4.48 2.17 4.52
CA HIS A 26 -3.97 0.91 5.09
C HIS A 26 -2.76 0.33 4.35
N GLY A 27 -1.79 1.16 3.95
CA GLY A 27 -0.59 0.68 3.27
C GLY A 27 -0.81 0.15 1.84
N LEU A 28 -2.04 0.20 1.33
CA LEU A 28 -2.33 -0.23 -0.02
C LEU A 28 -1.62 0.63 -1.06
N PRO A 29 -1.31 0.10 -2.24
CA PRO A 29 -1.04 0.96 -3.38
C PRO A 29 -2.27 1.82 -3.69
N PHE A 30 -2.07 2.92 -4.41
CA PHE A 30 -3.20 3.75 -4.82
C PHE A 30 -4.02 3.05 -5.92
N LEU A 31 -5.15 2.44 -5.54
CA LEU A 31 -5.95 1.57 -6.41
C LEU A 31 -7.10 2.27 -7.16
N LEU A 32 -7.32 3.58 -6.95
CA LEU A 32 -8.43 4.27 -7.60
C LEU A 32 -8.13 4.56 -9.08
N GLU A 33 -9.01 4.10 -9.96
CA GLU A 33 -8.94 4.34 -11.40
C GLU A 33 -10.14 5.14 -11.94
N PRO A 34 -9.95 5.94 -13.02
CA PRO A 34 -11.04 6.67 -13.66
C PRO A 34 -12.11 5.72 -14.21
N GLY A 35 -13.33 5.84 -13.69
CA GLY A 35 -14.48 5.01 -14.07
C GLY A 35 -15.05 4.15 -12.94
N MET A 36 -14.22 3.83 -11.94
CA MET A 36 -14.59 3.04 -10.77
C MET A 36 -15.70 3.70 -9.94
N ARG A 37 -16.52 2.87 -9.28
CA ARG A 37 -17.56 3.34 -8.36
C ARG A 37 -17.04 3.41 -6.94
N VAL A 38 -17.11 4.60 -6.36
CA VAL A 38 -16.63 4.86 -5.00
C VAL A 38 -17.80 5.23 -4.09
N SER A 39 -17.82 4.64 -2.90
CA SER A 39 -18.75 4.96 -1.82
C SER A 39 -17.99 5.62 -0.67
N PHE A 40 -18.49 6.74 -0.16
CA PHE A 40 -17.82 7.44 0.93
C PHE A 40 -18.27 6.94 2.31
N VAL A 41 -17.31 6.65 3.20
CA VAL A 41 -17.57 6.23 4.57
C VAL A 41 -16.81 7.13 5.55
N PRO A 42 -17.45 7.66 6.60
CA PRO A 42 -18.86 7.49 6.98
C PRO A 42 -19.85 8.12 5.97
N PRO A 43 -21.03 7.49 5.76
CA PRO A 43 -21.98 7.92 4.75
C PRO A 43 -22.44 9.35 5.00
N ASN A 44 -22.50 10.17 3.95
CA ASN A 44 -23.05 11.51 4.09
C ASN A 44 -24.58 11.42 4.24
N LEU A 45 -25.14 12.12 5.23
CA LEU A 45 -26.59 12.27 5.35
C LEU A 45 -27.17 13.06 4.17
N ASP A 46 -26.39 13.99 3.61
CA ASP A 46 -26.78 14.88 2.53
C ASP A 46 -25.72 14.81 1.41
N GLY A 47 -26.01 14.08 0.33
CA GLY A 47 -25.09 13.92 -0.80
C GLY A 47 -25.22 12.59 -1.56
N PRO A 48 -24.54 12.45 -2.72
CA PRO A 48 -24.56 11.22 -3.50
C PRO A 48 -23.88 10.08 -2.72
N ARG A 49 -24.61 8.97 -2.52
CA ARG A 49 -24.12 7.79 -1.79
C ARG A 49 -23.01 7.04 -2.53
N HIS A 50 -23.00 7.15 -3.86
CA HIS A 50 -22.00 6.58 -4.75
C HIS A 50 -21.62 7.64 -5.78
N VAL A 51 -20.33 7.76 -6.04
CA VAL A 51 -19.80 8.60 -7.12
C VAL A 51 -18.93 7.77 -8.03
N LYS A 52 -18.65 8.29 -9.22
CA LYS A 52 -17.64 7.69 -10.10
C LYS A 52 -16.37 8.50 -10.07
N VAL A 53 -15.23 7.85 -10.05
CA VAL A 53 -13.95 8.52 -10.29
C VAL A 53 -13.96 9.09 -11.70
N ARG A 54 -13.61 10.36 -11.83
CA ARG A 54 -13.53 11.06 -13.11
C ARG A 54 -12.10 11.08 -13.63
N ASP A 55 -11.16 11.39 -12.74
CA ASP A 55 -9.77 11.65 -13.08
C ASP A 55 -8.91 11.42 -11.84
N VAL A 56 -7.72 10.90 -12.05
CA VAL A 56 -6.73 10.55 -11.03
C VAL A 56 -5.37 11.00 -11.54
N GLN A 57 -4.61 11.69 -10.71
CA GLN A 57 -3.27 12.16 -11.05
C GLN A 57 -2.36 12.07 -9.84
N HIS A 58 -1.24 11.36 -9.97
CA HIS A 58 -0.20 11.34 -8.95
C HIS A 58 0.42 12.74 -8.79
N ILE A 59 0.58 13.19 -7.55
CA ILE A 59 1.25 14.45 -7.25
C ILE A 59 2.69 14.15 -6.81
N SER A 60 2.86 13.48 -5.67
CA SER A 60 4.15 13.20 -5.03
C SER A 60 3.95 12.22 -3.87
N GLY A 61 4.83 11.22 -3.70
CA GLY A 61 4.70 10.24 -2.62
C GLY A 61 3.31 9.58 -2.60
N ASP A 62 2.65 9.60 -1.45
CA ASP A 62 1.29 9.10 -1.25
C ASP A 62 0.17 10.10 -1.61
N ASP A 63 0.51 11.30 -2.08
CA ASP A 63 -0.46 12.31 -2.46
C ASP A 63 -0.96 12.11 -3.90
N TRP A 64 -2.26 11.80 -4.05
CA TRP A 64 -2.94 11.67 -5.33
C TRP A 64 -4.07 12.67 -5.48
N LEU A 65 -4.11 13.36 -6.62
CA LEU A 65 -5.20 14.26 -6.99
C LEU A 65 -6.35 13.47 -7.63
N VAL A 66 -7.50 13.42 -6.97
CA VAL A 66 -8.69 12.71 -7.44
C VAL A 66 -9.83 13.68 -7.69
N SER A 67 -10.57 13.44 -8.77
CA SER A 67 -11.81 14.15 -9.10
C SER A 67 -12.96 13.17 -9.23
N PHE A 68 -14.12 13.49 -8.66
CA PHE A 68 -15.31 12.64 -8.74
C PHE A 68 -16.40 13.24 -9.63
N LYS A 69 -17.12 12.38 -10.35
CA LYS A 69 -18.30 12.74 -11.14
C LYS A 69 -19.49 12.94 -10.19
N GLY A 70 -19.85 14.19 -9.97
CA GLY A 70 -20.97 14.58 -9.10
C GLY A 70 -20.58 15.65 -8.07
N VAL A 71 -19.30 15.70 -7.70
CA VAL A 71 -18.76 16.73 -6.80
C VAL A 71 -18.17 17.85 -7.67
N LYS A 72 -18.81 19.02 -7.64
CA LYS A 72 -18.35 20.20 -8.40
C LYS A 72 -18.10 21.43 -7.53
N ASP A 73 -18.57 21.40 -6.29
CA ASP A 73 -18.54 22.52 -5.38
C ASP A 73 -17.58 22.25 -4.23
N ARG A 74 -16.86 23.29 -3.82
CA ARG A 74 -15.92 23.23 -2.69
C ARG A 74 -16.62 22.78 -1.41
N THR A 75 -17.82 23.28 -1.11
CA THR A 75 -18.56 22.92 0.11
C THR A 75 -18.89 21.43 0.18
N GLN A 76 -19.28 20.83 -0.95
CA GLN A 76 -19.51 19.38 -1.03
C GLN A 76 -18.20 18.62 -0.83
N ALA A 77 -17.10 19.14 -1.36
CA ALA A 77 -15.79 18.54 -1.17
C ALA A 77 -15.30 18.63 0.28
N GLU A 78 -15.46 19.78 0.94
CA GLU A 78 -15.07 19.94 2.35
C GLU A 78 -15.84 18.99 3.27
N ALA A 79 -17.10 18.70 2.95
CA ALA A 79 -17.90 17.71 3.68
C ALA A 79 -17.43 16.25 3.50
N LEU A 80 -16.58 15.97 2.51
CA LEU A 80 -16.06 14.65 2.19
C LEU A 80 -14.60 14.46 2.63
N VAL A 81 -13.92 15.52 3.08
CA VAL A 81 -12.57 15.41 3.65
C VAL A 81 -12.60 14.56 4.92
N GLY A 82 -11.60 13.71 5.09
CA GLY A 82 -11.45 12.75 6.18
C GLY A 82 -12.26 11.47 5.99
N LYS A 83 -12.92 11.28 4.84
CA LYS A 83 -13.68 10.07 4.54
C LYS A 83 -12.88 9.07 3.73
N PHE A 84 -13.22 7.80 3.93
CA PHE A 84 -12.70 6.68 3.17
C PHE A 84 -13.50 6.48 1.88
N CYS A 85 -12.79 6.08 0.85
CA CYS A 85 -13.27 5.67 -0.46
C CYS A 85 -13.37 4.15 -0.48
N LEU A 86 -14.59 3.63 -0.51
CA LEU A 86 -14.85 2.20 -0.65
C LEU A 86 -15.14 1.87 -2.11
N VAL A 87 -14.50 0.84 -2.61
CA VAL A 87 -14.76 0.25 -3.92
C VAL A 87 -15.22 -1.19 -3.77
N ASP A 88 -15.86 -1.71 -4.81
CA ASP A 88 -16.22 -3.12 -4.85
C ASP A 88 -14.95 -3.95 -5.04
N THR A 89 -14.82 -5.02 -4.26
CA THR A 89 -13.67 -5.94 -4.34
C THR A 89 -13.57 -6.64 -5.69
N ASP A 90 -14.66 -6.74 -6.45
CA ASP A 90 -14.66 -7.26 -7.83
C ASP A 90 -14.01 -6.29 -8.84
N GLU A 91 -13.92 -4.99 -8.50
CA GLU A 91 -13.20 -3.98 -9.31
C GLU A 91 -11.72 -3.87 -8.92
N LEU A 92 -11.27 -4.55 -7.85
CA LEU A 92 -9.88 -4.55 -7.40
C LEU A 92 -9.05 -5.65 -8.08
N PRO A 93 -7.73 -5.47 -8.23
CA PRO A 93 -6.87 -6.55 -8.69
C PRO A 93 -6.96 -7.72 -7.72
N GLU A 94 -6.98 -8.96 -8.21
CA GLU A 94 -7.16 -10.17 -7.39
C GLU A 94 -6.13 -10.28 -6.23
N ASP A 95 -5.00 -9.59 -6.36
CA ASP A 95 -3.88 -9.54 -5.43
C ASP A 95 -3.96 -8.42 -4.37
N TYR A 96 -5.03 -7.60 -4.36
CA TYR A 96 -5.12 -6.44 -3.46
C TYR A 96 -5.06 -6.82 -1.97
N GLU A 97 -5.51 -8.02 -1.62
CA GLU A 97 -5.50 -8.53 -0.25
C GLU A 97 -4.08 -8.80 0.21
N ASP A 98 -3.21 -9.31 -0.66
CA ASP A 98 -1.81 -9.64 -0.34
C ASP A 98 -1.01 -8.38 0.04
N THR A 99 -1.22 -7.29 -0.71
CA THR A 99 -0.63 -5.97 -0.38
C THR A 99 -1.09 -5.40 0.96
N LEU A 100 -2.26 -5.78 1.47
CA LEU A 100 -2.78 -5.29 2.75
C LEU A 100 -2.05 -5.93 3.95
N TYR A 101 -1.55 -7.16 3.78
CA TYR A 101 -0.86 -7.91 4.84
C TYR A 101 0.59 -7.46 5.04
N ILE A 102 1.23 -6.93 4.00
CA ILE A 102 2.66 -6.63 4.04
C ILE A 102 2.96 -5.35 4.87
N ASP A 103 2.03 -4.39 4.95
CA ASP A 103 2.30 -3.09 5.59
C ASP A 103 2.16 -3.12 7.13
N ASP A 104 1.44 -4.09 7.72
CA ASP A 104 1.13 -4.14 9.17
C ASP A 104 1.91 -5.23 9.95
N VAL A 105 2.92 -5.86 9.34
CA VAL A 105 3.66 -7.00 9.95
C VAL A 105 4.96 -6.62 10.66
N ALA A 106 5.23 -5.33 10.86
CA ALA A 106 6.44 -4.88 11.57
C ALA A 106 6.49 -5.45 12.99
N GLY A 107 7.57 -6.15 13.33
CA GLY A 107 7.76 -6.86 14.59
C GLY A 107 7.54 -8.38 14.52
N TYR A 108 7.08 -8.91 13.38
CA TYR A 108 6.80 -10.33 13.24
C TYR A 108 8.08 -11.16 13.12
N ALA A 109 8.08 -12.38 13.65
CA ALA A 109 9.17 -13.32 13.47
C ALA A 109 9.16 -13.90 12.05
N VAL A 110 10.22 -13.70 11.29
CA VAL A 110 10.38 -14.27 9.95
C VAL A 110 11.03 -15.64 10.06
N VAL A 111 10.31 -16.66 9.60
CA VAL A 111 10.73 -18.06 9.64
C VAL A 111 10.69 -18.63 8.23
N ASP A 112 11.80 -19.22 7.82
CA ASP A 112 11.87 -19.92 6.54
C ASP A 112 11.60 -21.42 6.70
N GLU A 113 10.86 -22.03 5.76
CA GLU A 113 10.53 -23.47 5.84
C GLU A 113 11.77 -24.38 5.78
N ASN A 114 12.84 -23.95 5.11
CA ASN A 114 14.05 -24.73 4.86
C ASN A 114 15.21 -24.36 5.81
N LEU A 115 15.34 -23.08 6.15
CA LEU A 115 16.44 -22.49 6.91
C LEU A 115 16.07 -22.25 8.38
N GLY A 116 14.78 -22.25 8.71
CA GLY A 116 14.27 -21.96 10.05
C GLY A 116 14.20 -20.46 10.33
N SER A 117 14.27 -20.08 11.62
CA SER A 117 14.14 -18.67 12.02
C SER A 117 15.24 -17.81 11.40
N ILE A 118 14.81 -16.82 10.60
CA ILE A 118 15.69 -15.84 9.96
C ILE A 118 15.97 -14.70 10.93
N GLY A 119 14.93 -14.13 11.53
CA GLY A 119 15.02 -12.97 12.42
C GLY A 119 13.66 -12.32 12.66
N THR A 120 13.65 -11.04 13.03
CA THR A 120 12.43 -10.26 13.27
C THR A 120 12.29 -9.19 12.20
N LEU A 121 11.12 -9.07 11.57
CA LEU A 121 10.84 -8.02 10.60
C LEU A 121 10.89 -6.66 11.31
N THR A 122 11.74 -5.77 10.82
CA THR A 122 11.86 -4.40 11.32
C THR A 122 10.89 -3.48 10.56
N GLU A 123 10.90 -3.55 9.23
CA GLU A 123 10.07 -2.72 8.36
C GLU A 123 10.01 -3.30 6.94
N VAL A 124 9.06 -2.81 6.13
CA VAL A 124 8.99 -3.09 4.69
C VAL A 124 9.40 -1.85 3.92
N LEU A 125 10.39 -2.01 3.04
CA LEU A 125 10.90 -0.99 2.15
C LEU A 125 10.24 -1.12 0.79
N ASP A 126 9.33 -0.21 0.46
CA ASP A 126 8.76 -0.11 -0.88
C ASP A 126 9.69 0.69 -1.81
N MET A 127 10.31 0.00 -2.78
CA MET A 127 11.17 0.63 -3.78
C MET A 127 10.50 0.59 -5.16
N PRO A 128 10.82 1.54 -6.06
CA PRO A 128 10.26 1.55 -7.41
C PRO A 128 10.66 0.28 -8.18
N GLY A 129 9.74 -0.67 -8.25
CA GLY A 129 9.86 -1.94 -8.99
C GLY A 129 10.06 -3.18 -8.12
N GLN A 130 10.26 -3.07 -6.80
CA GLN A 130 10.29 -4.21 -5.88
C GLN A 130 10.10 -3.76 -4.43
N SER A 131 9.39 -4.55 -3.64
CA SER A 131 9.27 -4.35 -2.18
C SER A 131 10.24 -5.28 -1.46
N LEU A 132 10.90 -4.81 -0.40
CA LEU A 132 11.90 -5.56 0.38
C LEU A 132 11.50 -5.59 1.86
N LEU A 133 11.51 -6.77 2.47
CA LEU A 133 11.40 -6.97 3.91
C LEU A 133 12.77 -6.73 4.56
N SER A 134 12.86 -5.78 5.49
CA SER A 134 14.04 -5.58 6.33
C SER A 134 13.90 -6.40 7.62
N VAL A 135 14.76 -7.40 7.80
CA VAL A 135 14.74 -8.34 8.93
C VAL A 135 15.98 -8.17 9.78
N ASP A 136 15.83 -7.88 11.07
CA ASP A 136 16.93 -7.93 12.03
C ASP A 136 17.23 -9.37 12.43
N ARG A 137 18.47 -9.77 12.18
CA ARG A 137 19.04 -11.04 12.62
C ARG A 137 20.21 -10.79 13.55
N ASP A 138 19.95 -10.77 14.85
CA ASP A 138 20.97 -10.63 15.89
C ASP A 138 21.81 -9.34 15.71
N GLY A 139 21.14 -8.23 15.33
CA GLY A 139 21.80 -6.95 15.06
C GLY A 139 22.39 -6.80 13.67
N ARG A 140 22.12 -7.73 12.74
CA ARG A 140 22.42 -7.59 11.31
C ARG A 140 21.13 -7.44 10.53
N GLU A 141 21.06 -6.40 9.71
CA GLU A 141 19.96 -6.21 8.78
C GLU A 141 20.09 -7.18 7.59
N VAL A 142 18.99 -7.86 7.28
CA VAL A 142 18.86 -8.76 6.14
C VAL A 142 17.70 -8.27 5.28
N LEU A 143 17.97 -7.97 4.02
CA LEU A 143 16.95 -7.57 3.06
C LEU A 143 16.46 -8.78 2.28
N ILE A 144 15.16 -9.03 2.33
CA ILE A 144 14.52 -10.17 1.66
C ILE A 144 13.47 -9.61 0.69
N PRO A 145 13.47 -10.02 -0.59
CA PRO A 145 12.42 -9.58 -1.50
C PRO A 145 11.03 -10.01 -1.00
N ALA A 146 10.14 -9.05 -0.83
CA ALA A 146 8.73 -9.26 -0.51
C ALA A 146 7.98 -9.62 -1.80
N VAL A 147 8.24 -10.81 -2.34
CA VAL A 147 7.50 -11.35 -3.48
C VAL A 147 6.57 -12.45 -2.98
N ASP A 148 5.35 -12.46 -3.52
CA ASP A 148 4.30 -13.44 -3.22
C ASP A 148 4.82 -14.89 -3.32
N GLU A 149 5.70 -15.17 -4.29
CA GLU A 149 6.31 -16.50 -4.47
C GLU A 149 7.16 -16.97 -3.27
N PHE A 150 7.61 -16.05 -2.41
CA PHE A 150 8.38 -16.35 -1.21
C PHE A 150 7.56 -16.30 0.08
N ILE A 151 6.39 -15.65 0.10
CA ILE A 151 5.54 -15.54 1.29
C ILE A 151 4.56 -16.71 1.27
N LEU A 152 4.73 -17.68 2.18
CA LEU A 152 3.88 -18.86 2.22
C LEU A 152 2.64 -18.67 3.08
N ASP A 153 2.81 -18.01 4.23
CA ASP A 153 1.74 -17.83 5.23
C ASP A 153 2.11 -16.70 6.20
N ILE A 154 1.12 -15.97 6.69
CA ILE A 154 1.28 -14.92 7.70
C ILE A 154 0.30 -15.21 8.83
N ASP A 155 0.84 -15.52 10.01
CA ASP A 155 0.07 -15.82 11.22
C ASP A 155 0.06 -14.60 12.15
N ASP A 156 -1.07 -13.90 12.19
CA ASP A 156 -1.30 -12.70 13.02
C ASP A 156 -1.42 -13.04 14.52
N GLU A 157 -1.97 -14.21 14.87
CA GLU A 157 -2.06 -14.64 16.27
C GLU A 157 -0.69 -14.98 16.88
N ALA A 158 0.21 -15.55 16.07
CA ALA A 158 1.56 -15.91 16.46
C ALA A 158 2.61 -14.85 16.11
N GLU A 159 2.22 -13.75 15.49
CA GLU A 159 3.11 -12.69 14.99
C GLU A 159 4.29 -13.27 14.18
N THR A 160 3.99 -14.21 13.26
CA THR A 160 5.01 -14.97 12.51
C THR A 160 4.73 -14.95 11.02
N ILE A 161 5.77 -14.71 10.21
CA ILE A 161 5.73 -14.80 8.74
C ILE A 161 6.49 -16.04 8.31
N LEU A 162 5.82 -16.95 7.62
CA LEU A 162 6.42 -18.11 6.98
C LEU A 162 6.84 -17.77 5.56
N VAL A 163 8.12 -17.92 5.27
CA VAL A 163 8.70 -17.70 3.95
C VAL A 163 9.34 -18.96 3.38
N SER A 164 9.47 -19.03 2.06
CA SER A 164 10.26 -20.04 1.35
C SER A 164 11.22 -19.35 0.40
N ILE A 165 12.43 -19.09 0.90
CA ILE A 165 13.48 -18.44 0.15
C ILE A 165 14.36 -19.51 -0.49
N PRO A 166 14.67 -19.42 -1.80
CA PRO A 166 15.60 -20.34 -2.43
C PRO A 166 16.99 -20.26 -1.80
N SER A 167 17.60 -21.43 -1.59
CA SER A 167 18.90 -21.60 -0.95
C SER A 167 20.00 -20.91 -1.77
N GLY A 168 20.31 -19.66 -1.41
CA GLY A 168 21.26 -18.82 -2.14
C GLY A 168 21.00 -17.33 -2.00
N LEU A 169 19.75 -16.92 -1.75
CA LEU A 169 19.37 -15.51 -1.67
C LEU A 169 19.91 -14.80 -0.42
N LEU A 170 19.91 -15.48 0.73
CA LEU A 170 20.45 -14.95 1.99
C LEU A 170 21.99 -14.82 2.02
N ASN A 171 22.69 -15.29 0.99
CA ASN A 171 24.13 -15.05 0.86
C ASN A 171 24.44 -13.72 0.16
N LEU A 172 23.43 -12.95 -0.27
CA LEU A 172 23.62 -11.62 -0.87
C LEU A 172 23.81 -10.50 0.19
N ASP A 173 24.60 -10.76 1.23
CA ASP A 173 25.23 -9.75 2.11
C ASP A 173 26.24 -8.85 1.35
N SER A 174 26.09 -8.72 0.04
CA SER A 174 27.00 -8.00 -0.86
C SER A 174 26.26 -7.56 -2.11
N LEU A 175 25.18 -6.78 -1.97
CA LEU A 175 24.86 -5.81 -3.00
C LEU A 175 25.59 -4.53 -2.61
N GLU A 176 26.71 -4.37 -3.30
CA GLU A 176 27.63 -3.25 -3.29
C GLU A 176 26.86 -1.93 -3.13
N ALA A 177 27.27 -1.14 -2.13
CA ALA A 177 27.23 0.30 -2.29
C ALA A 177 27.88 0.59 -3.64
N VAL A 178 27.08 0.94 -4.65
CA VAL A 178 27.59 1.61 -5.83
C VAL A 178 28.11 2.96 -5.33
N ASP A 179 29.39 2.91 -4.99
CA ASP A 179 30.29 4.04 -4.86
C ASP A 179 30.16 4.85 -6.15
N GLU A 180 29.31 5.87 -6.14
CA GLU A 180 29.42 6.96 -7.11
C GLU A 180 30.64 7.82 -6.71
N GLN A 181 31.83 7.23 -6.82
CA GLN A 181 33.06 7.99 -7.00
C GLN A 181 32.90 8.83 -8.26
N GLY A 182 33.11 10.14 -8.10
CA GLY A 182 32.98 11.09 -9.18
C GLY A 182 33.91 10.79 -10.36
N GLU A 183 33.48 11.19 -11.54
CA GLU A 183 34.39 11.53 -12.62
C GLU A 183 34.07 12.93 -13.15
N ASP A 184 35.13 13.73 -13.11
CA ASP A 184 35.33 15.08 -13.58
C ASP A 184 35.11 15.16 -15.10
N ASN A 185 34.39 16.19 -15.57
CA ASN A 185 34.71 16.92 -16.81
C ASN A 185 34.02 18.29 -16.87
#